data_AF-A0A6L4Y6E7-F1
#
_entry.id   AF-A0A6L4Y6E7-F1
#
_cell.length_a   1.000
_cell.length_b   1.000
_cell.length_c   1.000
_cell.angle_alpha   90.00
_cell.angle_beta   90.00
_cell.angle_gamma   90.00
#
_symmetry.space_group_name_H-M   'P 1'
#
loop_
_entity.id
_entity.type
_entity.pdbx_description
1 polymer ?
#
loop_
_entity_poly.entity_id
_entity_poly.type
_entity_poly.pdbx_seq_one_letter_code
_entity_poly.pdbx_strand_id
1 'polypeptide(L)'
;RIESDPDGKLYENFMASAFIAHPYRRPIIGWVSDLMFLKKRPTERFFKTYYAPNNTVVAVVGDIDPSKTLEIIKKHFEHIPSQPIPSFIPTKEPEQMGERRIKVKFDANPSLIIGHHKPTVPDFDDYVFDVIDSILSRGRTSRFCKILKSFCCICYSKTPTYHC
;
A
#
# COMPACT_ATOMS: atom_id res chain seq x y z
N ARG A 1 12.91 -9.70 -8.75
CA ARG A 1 13.17 -9.28 -7.36
C ARG A 1 12.16 -9.90 -6.41
N ILE A 2 10.84 -9.76 -6.62
CA ILE A 2 9.81 -10.38 -5.77
C ILE A 2 9.79 -11.91 -5.90
N GLU A 3 9.98 -12.45 -7.11
CA GLU A 3 10.01 -13.91 -7.35
C GLU A 3 11.16 -14.65 -6.64
N SER A 4 12.26 -13.93 -6.39
CA SER A 4 13.47 -14.42 -5.70
C SER A 4 13.46 -14.11 -4.20
N ASP A 5 12.48 -13.35 -3.73
CA ASP A 5 12.38 -12.85 -2.36
C ASP A 5 11.23 -13.59 -1.64
N PRO A 6 11.55 -14.46 -0.64
CA PRO A 6 10.54 -15.26 0.03
C PRO A 6 9.45 -14.41 0.69
N ASP A 7 9.83 -13.27 1.29
CA ASP A 7 8.89 -12.39 1.99
C ASP A 7 7.99 -11.66 0.98
N GLY A 8 8.57 -11.16 -0.11
CA GLY A 8 7.83 -10.53 -1.21
C GLY A 8 6.81 -11.48 -1.82
N LYS A 9 7.20 -12.74 -2.09
CA LYS A 9 6.31 -13.76 -2.65
C LYS A 9 5.20 -14.16 -1.67
N LEU A 10 5.53 -14.30 -0.38
CA LEU A 10 4.53 -14.60 0.66
C LEU A 10 3.50 -13.47 0.77
N TYR A 11 3.95 -12.21 0.80
CA TYR A 11 3.10 -11.03 0.90
C TYR A 11 2.21 -10.86 -0.34
N GLU A 12 2.75 -11.04 -1.55
CA GLU A 12 1.96 -10.97 -2.79
C GLU A 12 0.81 -11.98 -2.79
N ASN A 13 1.09 -13.24 -2.44
CA ASN A 13 0.06 -14.27 -2.37
C ASN A 13 -0.94 -13.98 -1.23
N PHE A 14 -0.47 -13.45 -0.10
CA PHE A 14 -1.32 -13.06 1.02
C PHE A 14 -2.32 -11.97 0.59
N MET A 15 -1.85 -10.89 -0.04
CA MET A 15 -2.71 -9.79 -0.52
C MET A 15 -3.70 -10.26 -1.61
N ALA A 16 -3.25 -11.12 -2.52
CA ALA A 16 -4.10 -11.70 -3.55
C ALA A 16 -5.20 -12.60 -2.97
N SER A 17 -4.96 -13.24 -1.82
CA SER A 17 -5.96 -14.07 -1.12
C SER A 17 -6.84 -13.25 -0.18
N ALA A 18 -6.35 -12.14 0.38
CA ALA A 18 -7.09 -11.30 1.31
C ALA A 18 -8.22 -10.53 0.60
N PHE A 19 -7.96 -10.02 -0.60
CA PHE A 19 -8.93 -9.22 -1.37
C PHE A 19 -9.47 -9.97 -2.59
N ILE A 20 -10.79 -10.13 -2.69
CA ILE A 20 -11.45 -10.75 -3.84
C ILE A 20 -11.74 -9.71 -4.92
N ALA A 21 -12.23 -8.52 -4.56
CA ALA A 21 -12.72 -7.54 -5.53
C ALA A 21 -11.86 -6.27 -5.56
N HIS A 22 -11.32 -5.86 -4.42
CA HIS A 22 -10.57 -4.62 -4.29
C HIS A 22 -9.27 -4.66 -5.13
N PRO A 23 -8.87 -3.55 -5.78
CA PRO A 23 -7.64 -3.49 -6.58
C PRO A 23 -6.35 -3.87 -5.83
N TYR A 24 -6.38 -3.89 -4.49
CA TYR A 24 -5.22 -4.20 -3.64
C TYR A 24 -4.75 -5.64 -3.72
N ARG A 25 -5.60 -6.53 -4.26
CA ARG A 25 -5.18 -7.88 -4.61
C ARG A 25 -4.09 -7.92 -5.68
N ARG A 26 -3.92 -6.83 -6.45
CA ARG A 26 -2.98 -6.76 -7.56
C ARG A 26 -1.60 -6.35 -7.04
N PRO A 27 -0.53 -7.07 -7.39
CA PRO A 27 0.82 -6.65 -7.06
C PRO A 27 1.13 -5.28 -7.68
N ILE A 28 1.95 -4.48 -6.99
CA ILE A 28 2.30 -3.12 -7.42
C ILE A 28 2.95 -3.13 -8.82
N ILE A 29 3.78 -4.13 -9.12
CA ILE A 29 4.42 -4.28 -10.43
C ILE A 29 3.48 -4.84 -11.51
N GLY A 30 2.30 -5.32 -11.13
CA GLY A 30 1.40 -6.08 -12.01
C GLY A 30 1.81 -7.54 -12.16
N TRP A 31 0.97 -8.32 -12.83
CA TRP A 31 1.27 -9.73 -13.10
C TRP A 31 2.24 -9.86 -14.26
N VAL A 32 3.07 -10.90 -14.25
CA VAL A 32 4.05 -11.17 -15.33
C VAL A 32 3.36 -11.28 -16.69
N SER A 33 2.17 -11.87 -16.75
CA SER A 33 1.36 -11.94 -17.96
C SER A 33 1.00 -10.56 -18.50
N ASP A 34 0.68 -9.61 -17.62
CA ASP A 34 0.23 -8.26 -17.99
C ASP A 34 1.41 -7.42 -18.49
N LEU A 35 2.60 -7.62 -17.89
CA LEU A 35 3.82 -6.92 -18.28
C LEU A 35 4.23 -7.20 -19.73
N MET A 36 3.99 -8.42 -20.23
CA MET A 36 4.30 -8.77 -21.62
C MET A 36 3.47 -8.00 -22.66
N PHE A 37 2.30 -7.49 -22.26
CA PHE A 37 1.41 -6.73 -23.14
C PHE A 37 1.51 -5.21 -22.96
N LEU A 38 2.46 -4.73 -22.15
CA LEU A 38 2.66 -3.31 -21.91
C LEU A 38 3.17 -2.62 -23.20
N LYS A 39 2.33 -1.77 -23.80
CA LYS A 39 2.67 -1.00 -25.01
C LYS A 39 2.91 0.46 -24.68
N LYS A 40 3.83 1.10 -25.41
CA LYS A 40 4.18 2.52 -25.28
C LYS A 40 2.96 3.45 -25.27
N ARG A 41 2.02 3.28 -26.21
CA ARG A 41 0.83 4.14 -26.34
C ARG A 41 -0.07 4.14 -25.09
N PRO A 42 -0.49 2.98 -24.54
CA PRO A 42 -1.16 2.91 -23.24
C PRO A 42 -0.40 3.59 -22.09
N THR A 43 0.92 3.40 -22.02
CA THR A 43 1.76 4.00 -20.97
C THR A 43 1.81 5.53 -21.07
N GLU A 44 1.99 6.07 -22.28
CA GLU A 44 1.94 7.51 -22.52
C GLU A 44 0.57 8.10 -22.18
N ARG A 45 -0.52 7.36 -22.49
CA ARG A 45 -1.87 7.76 -22.11
C ARG A 45 -2.04 7.80 -20.61
N PHE A 46 -1.59 6.76 -19.90
CA PHE A 46 -1.62 6.72 -18.44
C PHE A 46 -0.88 7.91 -17.82
N PHE A 47 0.33 8.21 -18.30
CA PHE A 47 1.10 9.38 -17.87
C PHE A 47 0.32 10.68 -18.08
N LYS A 48 -0.19 10.91 -19.29
CA LYS A 48 -0.98 12.11 -19.64
C LYS A 48 -2.35 12.21 -18.96
N THR A 49 -2.81 11.18 -18.25
CA THR A 49 -4.10 11.18 -17.56
C THR A 49 -3.91 11.39 -16.06
N TYR A 50 -2.89 10.78 -15.46
CA TYR A 50 -2.71 10.77 -14.01
C TYR A 50 -1.61 11.71 -13.52
N TYR A 51 -0.61 12.04 -14.34
CA TYR A 51 0.46 12.99 -13.99
C TYR A 51 0.05 14.42 -14.36
N ALA A 52 -0.96 14.92 -13.64
CA ALA A 52 -1.49 16.25 -13.80
C ALA A 52 -1.10 17.15 -12.60
N PRO A 53 -0.85 18.45 -12.79
CA PRO A 53 -0.50 19.35 -11.67
C PRO A 53 -1.62 19.45 -10.64
N ASN A 54 -2.89 19.38 -11.07
CA ASN A 54 -4.07 19.32 -10.21
C ASN A 54 -4.28 17.96 -9.51
N ASN A 55 -3.42 16.97 -9.76
CA ASN A 55 -3.39 15.65 -9.10
C ASN A 55 -2.08 15.41 -8.33
N THR A 56 -1.24 16.44 -8.17
CA THR A 56 0.12 16.30 -7.61
C THR A 56 0.26 17.15 -6.36
N VAL A 57 0.89 16.59 -5.32
CA VAL A 57 1.25 17.33 -4.10
C VAL A 57 2.77 17.39 -4.01
N VAL A 58 3.32 18.59 -3.81
CA VAL A 58 4.75 18.82 -3.59
C VAL A 58 4.96 19.12 -2.11
N ALA A 59 5.77 18.29 -1.44
CA ALA A 59 6.18 18.50 -0.06
C ALA A 59 7.67 18.87 -0.02
N VAL A 60 8.01 20.00 0.61
CA VAL A 60 9.38 20.46 0.82
C VAL A 60 9.62 20.57 2.32
N VAL A 61 10.66 19.91 2.81
CA VAL A 61 10.97 19.84 4.25
C VAL A 61 12.45 20.16 4.45
N GLY A 62 12.74 21.11 5.35
CA GLY A 62 14.10 21.54 5.65
C GLY A 62 14.16 22.99 6.11
N ASP A 63 15.35 23.58 6.07
CA ASP A 63 15.56 25.02 6.24
C ASP A 63 15.19 25.75 4.94
N ILE A 64 13.93 26.19 4.85
CA ILE A 64 13.40 26.83 3.64
C ILE A 64 12.72 28.15 3.98
N ASP A 65 12.87 29.10 3.06
CA ASP A 65 12.03 30.29 2.99
C ASP A 65 10.77 29.94 2.17
N PRO A 66 9.58 29.88 2.77
CA PRO A 66 8.35 29.46 2.06
C PRO A 66 8.03 30.33 0.85
N SER A 67 8.29 31.64 0.94
CA SER A 67 7.96 32.59 -0.13
C SER A 67 8.86 32.35 -1.35
N LYS A 68 10.18 32.27 -1.14
CA LYS A 68 11.13 31.98 -2.23
C LYS A 68 10.92 30.60 -2.83
N THR A 69 10.62 29.61 -1.99
CA THR A 69 10.36 28.24 -2.44
C THR A 69 9.11 28.19 -3.31
N LEU A 70 8.06 28.91 -2.94
CA LEU A 70 6.83 28.99 -3.73
C LEU A 70 7.07 29.68 -5.08
N GLU A 71 7.87 30.73 -5.15
CA GLU A 71 8.24 31.39 -6.41
C GLU A 71 8.96 30.42 -7.36
N ILE A 72 9.91 29.63 -6.85
CA ILE A 72 10.62 28.62 -7.64
C ILE A 72 9.65 27.56 -8.15
N ILE A 73 8.76 27.05 -7.28
CA ILE A 73 7.76 26.04 -7.66
C ILE A 73 6.84 26.60 -8.75
N LYS A 74 6.32 27.82 -8.58
CA LYS A 74 5.47 28.48 -9.59
C LYS A 74 6.22 28.63 -10.91
N LYS A 75 7.45 29.15 -10.89
CA LYS A 75 8.28 29.30 -12.09
C LYS A 75 8.38 28.01 -12.91
N HIS A 76 8.49 26.85 -12.25
CA HIS A 76 8.64 25.56 -12.93
C HIS A 76 7.33 24.87 -13.29
N PHE A 77 6.27 24.99 -12.48
CA PHE A 77 5.06 24.18 -12.62
C PHE A 77 3.82 24.98 -13.08
N GLU A 78 3.82 26.31 -12.99
CA GLU A 78 2.66 27.16 -13.31
C GLU A 78 2.23 27.07 -14.78
N HIS A 79 3.18 26.81 -15.69
CA HIS A 79 2.91 26.71 -17.12
C HIS A 79 2.25 25.38 -17.53
N ILE A 80 2.17 24.40 -16.63
CA ILE A 80 1.62 23.08 -16.94
C ILE A 80 0.09 23.15 -16.82
N PRO A 81 -0.67 22.86 -17.88
CA PRO A 81 -2.13 22.92 -17.81
C PRO A 81 -2.70 21.80 -16.95
N SER A 82 -3.83 22.10 -16.30
CA SER A 82 -4.68 21.13 -15.60
C SER A 82 -5.23 20.08 -16.58
N GLN A 83 -5.43 18.86 -16.11
CA GLN A 83 -5.98 17.76 -16.90
C GLN A 83 -7.26 17.20 -16.25
N PRO A 84 -8.22 16.67 -17.04
CA PRO A 84 -9.39 16.00 -16.50
C PRO A 84 -8.97 14.69 -15.80
N ILE A 85 -9.12 14.65 -14.48
CA ILE A 85 -8.80 13.48 -13.67
C ILE A 85 -10.01 12.54 -13.69
N PRO A 86 -9.85 11.25 -14.03
CA PRO A 86 -10.93 10.28 -13.93
C PRO A 86 -11.38 10.14 -12.46
N SER A 87 -12.69 10.13 -12.23
CA SER A 87 -13.23 9.79 -10.91
C SER A 87 -12.78 8.38 -10.52
N PHE A 88 -12.08 8.26 -9.40
CA PHE A 88 -11.66 6.97 -8.87
C PHE A 88 -12.65 6.52 -7.80
N ILE A 89 -13.56 5.61 -8.18
CA ILE A 89 -14.43 4.92 -7.24
C ILE A 89 -13.91 3.49 -7.15
N PRO A 90 -13.16 3.13 -6.09
CA PRO A 90 -12.66 1.77 -5.95
C PRO A 90 -13.84 0.81 -5.78
N THR A 91 -13.69 -0.39 -6.34
CA THR A 91 -14.61 -1.49 -6.08
C THR A 91 -14.61 -1.79 -4.58
N LYS A 92 -15.78 -1.75 -3.94
CA LYS A 92 -15.91 -2.13 -2.53
C LYS A 92 -15.63 -3.62 -2.36
N GLU A 93 -14.82 -3.96 -1.37
CA GLU A 93 -14.56 -5.34 -1.00
C GLU A 93 -15.80 -5.94 -0.32
N PRO A 94 -16.27 -7.13 -0.73
CA PRO A 94 -17.32 -7.83 0.00
C PRO A 94 -16.84 -8.26 1.39
N GLU A 95 -17.79 -8.44 2.31
CA GLU A 95 -17.49 -8.96 3.63
C GLU A 95 -16.86 -10.36 3.55
N GLN A 96 -15.82 -10.59 4.36
CA GLN A 96 -15.15 -11.88 4.40
C GLN A 96 -15.92 -12.84 5.31
N MET A 97 -16.58 -13.84 4.71
CA MET A 97 -17.42 -14.82 5.42
C MET A 97 -16.65 -15.96 6.13
N GLY A 98 -15.32 -16.02 6.00
CA GLY A 98 -14.54 -17.11 6.60
C GLY A 98 -13.03 -17.00 6.40
N GLU A 99 -12.27 -17.87 7.08
CA GLU A 99 -10.81 -17.93 6.98
C GLU A 99 -10.37 -18.28 5.56
N ARG A 100 -9.32 -17.58 5.09
CA ARG A 100 -8.60 -17.95 3.88
C ARG A 100 -7.16 -18.24 4.25
N ARG A 101 -6.64 -19.38 3.81
CA ARG A 101 -5.30 -19.84 4.13
C ARG A 101 -4.56 -20.24 2.87
N ILE A 102 -3.34 -19.77 2.75
CA ILE A 102 -2.42 -20.11 1.67
C ILE A 102 -1.13 -20.71 2.26
N LYS A 103 -0.45 -21.53 1.46
CA LYS A 103 0.89 -22.03 1.79
C LYS A 103 1.79 -21.80 0.59
N VAL A 104 2.80 -20.97 0.77
CA VAL A 104 3.83 -20.72 -0.25
C VAL A 104 5.03 -21.57 0.09
N LYS A 105 5.47 -22.42 -0.86
CA LYS A 105 6.71 -23.18 -0.73
C LYS A 105 7.86 -22.35 -1.31
N PHE A 106 8.90 -22.16 -0.52
CA PHE A 106 10.13 -21.46 -0.90
C PHE A 106 11.30 -22.01 -0.08
N ASP A 107 12.51 -21.95 -0.62
CA ASP A 107 13.73 -22.31 0.12
C ASP A 107 14.14 -21.14 1.03
N ALA A 108 13.52 -21.07 2.21
CA ALA A 108 13.70 -20.01 3.19
C ALA A 108 13.29 -20.48 4.60
N ASN A 109 13.60 -19.67 5.62
CA ASN A 109 13.09 -19.89 6.97
C ASN A 109 11.56 -19.81 6.99
N PRO A 110 10.88 -20.64 7.80
CA PRO A 110 9.43 -20.56 7.95
C PRO A 110 8.98 -19.16 8.41
N SER A 111 8.00 -18.61 7.72
CA SER A 111 7.39 -17.32 8.02
C SER A 111 5.87 -17.43 8.02
N LEU A 112 5.20 -16.61 8.82
CA LEU A 112 3.75 -16.61 8.99
C LEU A 112 3.23 -15.17 8.97
N ILE A 113 2.25 -14.92 8.11
CA ILE A 113 1.50 -13.67 8.08
C ILE A 113 0.05 -13.96 8.43
N ILE A 114 -0.48 -13.23 9.39
CA ILE A 114 -1.89 -13.22 9.76
C ILE A 114 -2.38 -11.78 9.61
N GLY A 115 -3.54 -11.61 8.96
CA GLY A 115 -4.19 -10.32 8.88
C GLY A 115 -5.71 -10.43 8.88
N HIS A 116 -6.34 -9.33 9.24
CA HIS A 116 -7.79 -9.20 9.36
C HIS A 116 -8.25 -7.93 8.64
N HIS A 117 -9.44 -7.98 8.04
CA HIS A 117 -10.11 -6.79 7.54
C HIS A 117 -10.58 -5.94 8.70
N LYS A 118 -10.39 -4.62 8.59
CA LYS A 118 -10.79 -3.64 9.61
C LYS A 118 -11.43 -2.41 8.95
N PRO A 119 -12.20 -1.60 9.71
CA PRO A 119 -12.68 -0.30 9.26
C PRO A 119 -11.54 0.66 8.86
N THR A 120 -11.91 1.74 8.15
CA THR A 120 -10.99 2.77 7.66
C THR A 120 -11.43 4.16 8.16
N VAL A 121 -10.49 5.11 8.23
CA VAL A 121 -10.76 6.53 8.49
C VAL A 121 -11.98 7.00 7.68
N PRO A 122 -12.95 7.72 8.29
CA PRO A 122 -12.89 8.35 9.62
C PRO A 122 -13.46 7.51 10.77
N ASP A 123 -13.63 6.20 10.60
CA ASP A 123 -14.19 5.33 11.65
C ASP A 123 -13.36 5.37 12.94
N PHE A 124 -14.01 5.45 14.10
CA PHE A 124 -13.35 5.49 15.40
C PHE A 124 -12.58 4.19 15.68
N ASP A 125 -13.08 3.06 15.19
CA ASP A 125 -12.44 1.75 15.39
C ASP A 125 -11.04 1.70 14.78
N ASP A 126 -10.75 2.53 13.77
CA ASP A 126 -9.40 2.65 13.19
C ASP A 126 -8.36 3.02 14.26
N TYR A 127 -8.68 3.98 15.12
CA TYR A 127 -7.80 4.40 16.22
C TYR A 127 -7.66 3.32 17.28
N VAL A 128 -8.71 2.53 17.53
CA VAL A 128 -8.66 1.40 18.45
C VAL A 128 -7.68 0.34 17.94
N PHE A 129 -7.70 0.03 16.65
CA PHE A 129 -6.74 -0.90 16.03
C PHE A 129 -5.30 -0.39 16.09
N ASP A 130 -5.06 0.92 15.97
CA ASP A 130 -3.72 1.49 16.13
C ASP A 130 -3.17 1.29 17.56
N VAL A 131 -4.03 1.42 18.58
CA VAL A 131 -3.65 1.16 19.97
C VAL A 131 -3.38 -0.34 20.18
N ILE A 132 -4.21 -1.21 19.62
CA ILE A 132 -4.01 -2.66 19.66
C ILE A 132 -2.66 -3.04 19.03
N ASP A 133 -2.36 -2.54 17.83
CA ASP A 133 -1.08 -2.75 17.14
C ASP A 133 0.10 -2.26 17.99
N SER A 134 -0.02 -1.07 18.59
CA SER A 134 1.01 -0.50 19.46
C SER A 134 1.32 -1.40 20.67
N ILE A 135 0.29 -1.97 21.31
CA ILE A 135 0.46 -2.83 22.48
C ILE A 135 1.02 -4.21 22.09
N LEU A 136 0.54 -4.75 20.98
CA LEU A 136 0.85 -6.12 20.56
C LEU A 136 2.21 -6.23 19.88
N SER A 137 2.52 -5.32 18.97
CA SER A 137 3.62 -5.45 18.01
C SER A 137 4.73 -4.42 18.22
N ARG A 138 4.41 -3.17 18.60
CA ARG A 138 5.41 -2.09 18.60
C ARG A 138 6.43 -2.18 19.74
N GLY A 139 7.69 -2.34 19.37
CA GLY A 139 8.84 -2.27 20.27
C GLY A 139 9.16 -3.59 20.98
N ARG A 140 10.33 -3.63 21.63
CA ARG A 140 10.85 -4.84 22.29
C ARG A 140 10.06 -5.26 23.54
N THR A 141 9.29 -4.33 24.10
CA THR A 141 8.47 -4.54 25.30
C THR A 141 7.02 -4.94 25.00
N SER A 142 6.65 -5.02 23.71
CA SER A 142 5.32 -5.43 23.26
C SER A 142 5.02 -6.88 23.64
N ARG A 143 3.73 -7.23 23.66
CA ARG A 143 3.30 -8.56 24.09
C ARG A 143 3.85 -9.67 23.19
N PHE A 144 3.84 -9.49 21.86
CA PHE A 144 4.38 -10.51 20.95
C PHE A 144 5.89 -10.66 21.06
N CYS A 145 6.64 -9.55 21.11
CA CYS A 145 8.10 -9.60 21.25
C CYS A 145 8.53 -10.34 22.53
N LYS A 146 7.80 -10.15 23.63
CA LYS A 146 8.07 -10.84 24.91
C LYS A 146 7.80 -12.34 24.85
N ILE A 147 6.71 -12.76 24.22
CA ILE A 147 6.25 -14.15 24.22
C ILE A 147 6.98 -14.98 23.17
N LEU A 148 7.03 -14.49 21.92
CA LEU A 148 7.53 -15.27 20.78
C LEU A 148 9.04 -15.16 20.60
N LYS A 149 9.72 -14.20 21.25
CA LYS A 149 11.18 -13.92 21.13
C LYS A 149 11.68 -13.92 19.67
N SER A 150 10.80 -13.62 18.73
CA SER A 150 11.02 -13.61 17.29
C SER A 150 10.08 -12.56 16.68
N PHE A 151 10.49 -11.99 15.54
CA PHE A 151 9.71 -11.00 14.79
C PHE A 151 8.40 -11.62 14.31
N CYS A 152 7.31 -11.28 14.97
CA CYS A 152 5.96 -11.61 14.53
C CYS A 152 5.18 -10.30 14.43
N CYS A 153 5.12 -9.72 13.22
CA CYS A 153 4.23 -8.61 12.93
C CYS A 153 2.85 -9.17 12.57
N ILE A 154 1.81 -8.75 13.28
CA ILE A 154 0.45 -8.85 12.76
C ILE A 154 0.29 -7.69 11.78
N CYS A 155 -0.04 -8.00 10.54
CA CYS A 155 -0.25 -6.98 9.52
C CYS A 155 -1.75 -6.79 9.35
N TYR A 156 -2.25 -5.62 9.71
CA TYR A 156 -3.61 -5.21 9.39
C TYR A 156 -3.63 -4.58 7.99
N SER A 157 -4.47 -5.09 7.09
CA SER A 157 -4.57 -4.52 5.74
C SER A 157 -5.56 -3.35 5.75
N LYS A 158 -5.02 -2.15 5.53
CA LYS A 158 -5.76 -0.89 5.33
C LYS A 158 -5.99 -0.63 3.84
N THR A 159 -6.95 0.22 3.54
CA THR A 159 -6.99 1.11 2.37
C THR A 159 -6.64 2.54 2.81
N PRO A 160 -5.48 3.20 2.55
CA PRO A 160 -4.26 2.86 1.79
C PRO A 160 -2.91 2.82 2.57
N THR A 161 -2.84 2.66 3.90
CA THR A 161 -1.54 2.60 4.62
C THR A 161 -1.36 1.35 5.48
N TYR A 162 -0.33 0.56 5.18
CA TYR A 162 0.00 -0.63 5.96
C TYR A 162 0.66 -0.23 7.28
N HIS A 163 0.12 -0.74 8.39
CA HIS A 163 0.86 -0.81 9.65
C HIS A 163 1.17 -2.29 9.89
N CYS A 164 2.41 -2.64 9.54
CA CYS A 164 3.22 -3.62 10.24
C CYS A 164 4.31 -2.81 10.97
#